data_AF-I0H0P0-F1
#
_entry.id   AF-I0H0P0-F1
#
_cell.length_a   1.000
_cell.length_b   1.000
_cell.length_c   1.000
_cell.angle_alpha   90.00
_cell.angle_beta   90.00
_cell.angle_gamma   90.00
#
_symmetry.space_group_name_H-M   'P 1'
#
loop_
_entity.id
_entity.type
_entity.pdbx_description
1 polymer ?
#
loop_
_entity_poly.entity_id
_entity_poly.type
_entity_poly.pdbx_seq_one_letter_code
_entity_poly.pdbx_strand_id
1 'polypeptide(L)'
;MAAARPWTAIPKKSDQPKRSDQPKRSDQPKKGDQPEETERAWPPPAEPQAAWIPEPADSPGPTPHRRLLPRRVLPAVPIVVLIAALAAAAVLGGPRLLESTGDAPTRAEQATVQGPPALERTRRPEKAEKAEKAEKLVTVEADVTHPRAAAVVAMLETYFTGINAKDYARVASVLDPDGELDPDDPNQMARFTDGTATAKDSAVVLRDLTDLGAGLLGADVTFRSEQERGDGPDGRLDETCTDWRVSYTISTDGGYRILRGEATSAKC
;
A
#
# COMPACT_ATOMS: atom_id res chain seq x y z
N MET A 1 -50.32 -13.30 -25.22
CA MET A 1 -49.34 -13.30 -26.32
C MET A 1 -48.25 -14.29 -25.94
N ALA A 2 -48.31 -15.51 -26.48
CA ALA A 2 -47.39 -16.61 -26.17
C ALA A 2 -46.79 -17.08 -27.50
N ALA A 3 -45.47 -16.94 -27.66
CA ALA A 3 -44.77 -17.31 -28.88
C ALA A 3 -44.26 -18.75 -28.78
N ALA A 4 -44.77 -19.60 -29.67
CA ALA A 4 -44.35 -20.97 -29.87
C ALA A 4 -42.96 -21.04 -30.52
N ARG A 5 -42.10 -21.92 -30.00
CA ARG A 5 -40.79 -22.27 -30.58
C ARG A 5 -40.95 -23.43 -31.57
N PRO A 6 -40.39 -23.36 -32.79
CA PRO A 6 -40.27 -24.54 -33.64
C PRO A 6 -39.00 -25.35 -33.33
N TRP A 7 -39.18 -26.66 -33.09
CA TRP A 7 -38.20 -27.71 -33.42
C TRP A 7 -38.16 -27.81 -34.97
N THR A 8 -37.07 -28.10 -35.71
CA THR A 8 -36.21 -29.29 -35.68
C THR A 8 -35.11 -29.09 -36.73
N ALA A 9 -33.87 -29.56 -36.50
CA ALA A 9 -33.05 -30.21 -37.53
C ALA A 9 -31.84 -30.89 -36.89
N ILE A 10 -31.83 -32.22 -36.93
CA ILE A 10 -30.72 -33.09 -36.54
C ILE A 10 -29.80 -33.26 -37.77
N PRO A 11 -28.51 -32.89 -37.73
CA PRO A 11 -27.58 -33.25 -38.80
C PRO A 11 -27.16 -34.72 -38.71
N LYS A 12 -27.23 -35.39 -39.87
CA LYS A 12 -26.90 -36.80 -40.09
C LYS A 12 -25.41 -37.09 -39.89
N LYS A 13 -25.09 -38.25 -39.32
CA LYS A 13 -23.78 -38.94 -39.41
C LYS A 13 -23.45 -39.26 -40.87
N SER A 14 -22.32 -38.76 -41.37
CA SER A 14 -21.46 -39.21 -42.50
C SER A 14 -20.50 -38.03 -42.70
N ASP A 15 -19.20 -38.08 -42.41
CA ASP A 15 -18.17 -38.89 -43.03
C ASP A 15 -16.95 -38.96 -42.11
N GLN A 16 -16.44 -40.16 -41.82
CA GLN A 16 -15.09 -40.33 -41.27
C GLN A 16 -14.09 -40.48 -42.43
N PRO A 17 -13.06 -39.63 -42.54
CA PRO A 17 -11.92 -39.91 -43.41
C PRO A 17 -11.07 -41.03 -42.81
N LYS A 18 -10.77 -42.03 -43.66
CA LYS A 18 -9.97 -43.21 -43.37
C LYS A 18 -8.57 -42.84 -42.88
N ARG A 19 -8.18 -43.41 -41.73
CA ARG A 19 -6.77 -43.59 -41.32
C ARG A 19 -6.04 -44.45 -42.36
N SER A 20 -5.31 -43.82 -43.26
CA SER A 20 -4.25 -44.45 -44.04
C SER A 20 -3.37 -43.32 -44.53
N ASP A 21 -2.30 -43.04 -43.79
CA ASP A 21 -1.07 -42.33 -44.21
C ASP A 21 -0.34 -41.82 -42.95
N GLN A 22 0.29 -42.75 -42.21
CA GLN A 22 1.36 -42.39 -41.28
C GLN A 22 2.68 -42.37 -42.06
N PRO A 23 3.38 -41.24 -42.18
CA PRO A 23 4.75 -41.24 -42.66
C PRO A 23 5.67 -41.89 -41.60
N LYS A 24 6.49 -42.84 -42.07
CA LYS A 24 7.47 -43.58 -41.28
C LYS A 24 8.48 -42.61 -40.64
N ARG A 25 8.61 -42.70 -39.32
CA ARG A 25 9.77 -42.22 -38.54
C ARG A 25 11.03 -42.90 -39.08
N SER A 26 11.78 -42.25 -39.95
CA SER A 26 13.18 -42.55 -40.25
C SER A 26 13.74 -41.27 -40.85
N ASP A 27 14.41 -40.48 -40.01
CA ASP A 27 15.38 -39.42 -40.33
C ASP A 27 15.41 -38.41 -39.16
N GLN A 28 16.04 -38.81 -38.05
CA GLN A 28 16.55 -37.85 -37.07
C GLN A 28 17.96 -37.43 -37.50
N PRO A 29 18.23 -36.14 -37.76
CA PRO A 29 19.59 -35.64 -37.88
C PRO A 29 20.29 -35.67 -36.52
N LYS A 30 21.53 -36.15 -36.53
CA LYS A 30 22.45 -36.21 -35.39
C LYS A 30 22.61 -34.84 -34.73
N LYS A 31 22.39 -34.81 -33.42
CA LYS A 31 22.75 -33.73 -32.50
C LYS A 31 24.28 -33.60 -32.46
N GLY A 32 24.81 -32.60 -33.16
CA GLY A 32 26.21 -32.19 -33.13
C GLY A 32 26.27 -30.67 -33.13
N ASP A 33 26.99 -30.13 -32.15
CA ASP A 33 27.48 -28.75 -32.04
C ASP A 33 26.42 -27.64 -31.90
N GLN A 34 25.94 -27.44 -30.66
CA GLN A 34 25.52 -26.10 -30.22
C GLN A 34 26.65 -25.49 -29.37
N PRO A 35 27.06 -24.24 -29.65
CA PRO A 35 28.04 -23.53 -28.84
C PRO A 35 27.47 -23.22 -27.44
N GLU A 36 28.35 -23.32 -26.47
CA GLU A 36 28.16 -23.09 -25.04
C GLU A 36 27.70 -21.64 -24.79
N GLU A 37 26.37 -21.43 -24.82
CA GLU A 37 25.76 -20.20 -24.33
C GLU A 37 25.93 -20.19 -22.81
N THR A 38 26.82 -19.32 -22.33
CA THR A 38 27.04 -19.06 -20.91
C THR A 38 25.79 -18.40 -20.36
N GLU A 39 24.79 -19.23 -20.03
CA GLU A 39 23.59 -18.86 -19.31
C GLU A 39 24.04 -18.23 -17.98
N ARG A 40 23.96 -16.90 -17.89
CA ARG A 40 24.01 -16.21 -16.60
C ARG A 40 22.86 -16.77 -15.77
N ALA A 41 23.17 -17.75 -14.95
CA ALA A 41 22.28 -18.26 -13.93
C ALA A 41 21.87 -17.07 -13.04
N TRP A 42 20.66 -16.57 -13.27
CA TRP A 42 19.99 -15.72 -12.30
C TRP A 42 19.86 -16.52 -11.00
N PRO A 43 20.09 -15.92 -9.83
CA PRO A 43 19.81 -16.60 -8.57
C PRO A 43 18.31 -16.96 -8.52
N PRO A 44 17.94 -18.07 -7.87
CA PRO A 44 16.54 -18.46 -7.71
C PRO A 44 15.75 -17.33 -7.02
N PRO A 45 14.43 -17.22 -7.28
CA PRO A 45 13.59 -16.25 -6.61
C PRO A 45 13.72 -16.43 -5.10
N ALA A 46 13.99 -15.32 -4.40
CA ALA A 46 13.95 -15.28 -2.95
C ALA A 46 12.57 -15.74 -2.48
N GLU A 47 12.52 -16.46 -1.35
CA GLU A 47 11.28 -16.87 -0.70
C GLU A 47 10.34 -15.66 -0.55
N PRO A 48 9.00 -15.83 -0.70
CA PRO A 48 8.06 -14.72 -0.53
C PRO A 48 8.20 -14.18 0.90
N GLN A 49 8.82 -13.01 1.04
CA GLN A 49 8.98 -12.33 2.31
C GLN A 49 7.81 -11.37 2.49
N ALA A 50 7.07 -11.57 3.58
CA ALA A 50 6.14 -10.66 4.22
C ALA A 50 4.99 -10.11 3.35
N ALA A 51 3.77 -10.26 3.87
CA ALA A 51 2.73 -9.30 3.61
C ALA A 51 3.33 -7.89 3.79
N TRP A 52 3.05 -6.96 2.88
CA TRP A 52 3.59 -5.59 2.98
C TRP A 52 3.07 -4.85 4.25
N ILE A 53 2.13 -5.46 4.97
CA ILE A 53 1.78 -5.08 6.33
C ILE A 53 2.88 -5.56 7.27
N PRO A 54 3.66 -4.68 7.91
CA PRO A 54 4.63 -5.11 8.90
C PRO A 54 3.93 -5.86 10.03
N GLU A 55 4.33 -7.12 10.23
CA GLU A 55 3.90 -7.90 11.39
C GLU A 55 4.64 -7.32 12.62
N PRO A 56 3.99 -7.09 13.77
CA PRO A 56 4.66 -6.50 14.92
C PRO A 56 5.80 -7.42 15.40
N ALA A 57 6.91 -6.81 15.82
CA ALA A 57 8.02 -7.51 16.46
C ALA A 57 7.51 -8.43 17.59
N ASP A 58 7.82 -9.72 17.48
CA ASP A 58 7.49 -10.74 18.47
C ASP A 58 7.93 -10.30 19.87
N SER A 59 6.97 -10.28 20.81
CA SER A 59 7.29 -10.11 22.22
C SER A 59 8.10 -11.32 22.72
N PRO A 60 9.17 -11.14 23.54
CA PRO A 60 9.91 -12.26 24.08
C PRO A 60 9.00 -13.11 24.97
N GLY A 61 8.71 -14.32 24.50
CA GLY A 61 7.76 -15.23 25.15
C GLY A 61 8.17 -15.58 26.60
N PRO A 62 7.21 -15.80 27.51
CA PRO A 62 7.50 -16.26 28.86
C PRO A 62 7.97 -17.73 28.87
N THR A 63 8.94 -17.98 29.75
CA THR A 63 9.65 -19.25 29.98
C THR A 63 8.75 -20.42 30.40
N PRO A 64 9.20 -21.68 30.23
CA PRO A 64 8.34 -22.86 30.34
C PRO A 64 8.10 -23.26 31.80
N HIS A 65 6.85 -23.24 32.25
CA HIS A 65 6.46 -23.95 33.46
C HIS A 65 6.09 -25.41 33.14
N ARG A 66 7.05 -26.29 33.39
CA ARG A 66 6.87 -27.74 33.44
C ARG A 66 6.00 -28.11 34.63
N ARG A 67 4.72 -28.49 34.41
CA ARG A 67 4.00 -29.43 35.29
C ARG A 67 3.16 -30.41 34.47
N LEU A 68 3.18 -31.64 34.95
CA LEU A 68 2.76 -32.86 34.28
C LEU A 68 1.23 -33.01 34.19
N LEU A 69 0.80 -33.57 33.04
CA LEU A 69 -0.48 -34.14 32.57
C LEU A 69 -1.40 -34.84 33.63
N PRO A 70 -2.72 -35.11 33.37
CA PRO A 70 -3.27 -35.54 32.07
C PRO A 70 -4.69 -35.09 31.62
N ARG A 71 -4.80 -34.88 30.28
CA ARG A 71 -5.79 -35.39 29.31
C ARG A 71 -7.30 -35.32 29.62
N ARG A 72 -8.00 -34.39 28.94
CA ARG A 72 -9.20 -34.64 28.10
C ARG A 72 -9.46 -33.45 27.15
N VAL A 73 -10.00 -33.76 25.99
CA VAL A 73 -9.94 -32.99 24.72
C VAL A 73 -11.18 -32.11 24.53
N LEU A 74 -11.01 -30.82 24.19
CA LEU A 74 -11.87 -29.94 23.36
C LEU A 74 -11.34 -28.49 23.42
N PRO A 75 -10.90 -27.84 22.33
CA PRO A 75 -10.50 -26.43 22.40
C PRO A 75 -11.62 -25.48 21.95
N ALA A 76 -11.99 -24.59 22.87
CA ALA A 76 -12.62 -23.31 22.62
C ALA A 76 -11.71 -22.23 23.25
N VAL A 77 -11.43 -21.17 22.49
CA VAL A 77 -11.02 -19.80 22.90
C VAL A 77 -9.76 -19.63 23.80
N PRO A 78 -8.89 -18.68 23.44
CA PRO A 78 -8.30 -17.76 24.43
C PRO A 78 -8.50 -16.30 23.96
N ILE A 79 -9.07 -15.34 24.69
CA ILE A 79 -8.76 -14.78 26.02
C ILE A 79 -7.25 -14.71 26.26
N VAL A 80 -6.65 -13.58 25.88
CA VAL A 80 -5.33 -13.15 26.36
C VAL A 80 -5.54 -12.00 27.34
N VAL A 81 -5.06 -12.24 28.56
CA VAL A 81 -4.97 -11.31 29.69
C VAL A 81 -3.61 -10.63 29.62
N LEU A 82 -3.54 -9.31 29.83
CA LEU A 82 -2.36 -8.70 30.44
C LEU A 82 -2.75 -7.59 31.43
N ILE A 83 -2.22 -7.74 32.63
CA ILE A 83 -2.48 -7.00 33.86
C ILE A 83 -1.51 -5.82 33.99
N ALA A 84 -2.05 -4.75 34.56
CA ALA A 84 -1.45 -3.47 34.88
C ALA A 84 -0.24 -3.50 35.84
N ALA A 85 0.55 -2.42 35.83
CA ALA A 85 0.75 -1.41 36.90
C ALA A 85 2.10 -0.67 36.67
N LEU A 86 2.34 0.63 36.90
CA LEU A 86 1.99 1.61 37.95
C LEU A 86 2.18 3.04 37.36
N ALA A 87 1.23 3.99 37.44
CA ALA A 87 0.91 4.92 38.56
C ALA A 87 1.76 6.23 38.53
N ALA A 88 1.29 7.45 38.85
CA ALA A 88 0.06 7.93 39.49
C ALA A 88 -0.15 9.46 39.27
N ALA A 89 -1.42 9.89 39.44
CA ALA A 89 -1.94 11.18 39.97
C ALA A 89 -1.68 12.48 39.16
N ALA A 90 -2.64 13.38 38.90
CA ALA A 90 -3.65 14.05 39.74
C ALA A 90 -4.55 14.90 38.80
N VAL A 91 -5.78 15.35 39.04
CA VAL A 91 -6.71 15.39 40.18
C VAL A 91 -8.11 15.71 39.63
N LEU A 92 -9.13 15.16 40.30
CA LEU A 92 -10.55 15.42 40.14
C LEU A 92 -10.94 16.90 40.21
N GLY A 93 -12.05 17.23 39.53
CA GLY A 93 -13.09 18.08 40.13
C GLY A 93 -13.45 19.33 39.34
N GLY A 94 -14.52 19.24 38.55
CA GLY A 94 -15.39 20.40 38.34
C GLY A 94 -16.08 20.78 39.66
N PRO A 95 -16.48 22.05 39.81
CA PRO A 95 -17.90 22.32 39.65
C PRO A 95 -18.22 23.59 38.85
N ARG A 96 -19.51 23.72 38.59
CA ARG A 96 -20.22 24.74 37.82
C ARG A 96 -20.16 26.16 38.40
N LEU A 97 -20.48 27.10 37.49
CA LEU A 97 -21.09 28.43 37.65
C LEU A 97 -20.23 29.54 38.23
N LEU A 98 -20.00 30.57 37.41
CA LEU A 98 -20.49 31.93 37.64
C LEU A 98 -20.24 32.79 36.39
N GLU A 99 -21.34 33.29 35.82
CA GLU A 99 -21.36 34.54 35.08
C GLU A 99 -20.64 35.63 35.87
N SER A 100 -19.74 36.35 35.20
CA SER A 100 -19.29 37.67 35.66
C SER A 100 -19.38 38.63 34.49
N THR A 101 -20.58 39.18 34.34
CA THR A 101 -20.79 40.54 33.87
C THR A 101 -19.94 41.48 34.74
N GLY A 102 -19.15 42.33 34.08
CA GLY A 102 -18.37 43.39 34.72
C GLY A 102 -17.71 44.21 33.61
N ASP A 103 -18.50 45.06 32.94
CA ASP A 103 -18.45 46.52 33.12
C ASP A 103 -17.12 47.15 32.66
N ALA A 104 -17.20 47.85 31.52
CA ALA A 104 -16.29 48.94 31.19
C ALA A 104 -16.55 50.10 32.18
N PRO A 105 -15.56 50.96 32.45
CA PRO A 105 -15.62 52.25 31.76
C PRO A 105 -14.27 52.87 31.36
N THR A 106 -14.28 53.49 30.19
CA THR A 106 -13.82 54.86 29.88
C THR A 106 -12.57 55.40 30.58
N ARG A 107 -11.49 55.63 29.81
CA ARG A 107 -10.87 56.97 29.67
C ARG A 107 -9.95 57.05 28.45
N ALA A 108 -10.21 58.04 27.60
CA ALA A 108 -9.30 58.48 26.55
C ALA A 108 -8.14 59.28 27.17
N GLU A 109 -6.92 59.03 26.72
CA GLU A 109 -5.87 60.05 26.74
C GLU A 109 -5.06 59.95 25.45
N GLN A 110 -5.16 61.01 24.66
CA GLN A 110 -4.40 61.25 23.45
C GLN A 110 -2.98 61.69 23.85
N ALA A 111 -1.96 61.07 23.26
CA ALA A 111 -0.64 61.68 23.16
C ALA A 111 -0.14 61.53 21.73
N THR A 112 -0.22 62.63 21.00
CA THR A 112 0.29 62.88 19.66
C THR A 112 1.82 62.83 19.70
N VAL A 113 2.44 61.95 18.92
CA VAL A 113 3.87 62.11 18.54
C VAL A 113 3.95 62.02 17.01
N GLN A 114 4.17 63.18 16.40
CA GLN A 114 4.55 63.32 15.01
C GLN A 114 5.97 62.76 14.81
N GLY A 115 6.12 61.81 13.89
CA GLY A 115 7.38 61.39 13.30
C GLY A 115 7.28 61.43 11.76
N PRO A 116 8.29 61.94 11.03
CA PRO A 116 8.28 62.11 9.56
C PRO A 116 8.40 60.76 8.80
N PRO A 117 8.10 60.72 7.48
CA PRO A 117 7.45 59.59 6.84
C PRO A 117 8.37 58.38 6.67
N ALA A 118 7.93 57.23 7.16
CA ALA A 118 8.43 55.94 6.72
C ALA A 118 7.99 55.76 5.26
N LEU A 119 8.96 55.73 4.35
CA LEU A 119 8.76 55.22 3.00
C LEU A 119 8.08 53.85 3.12
N GLU A 120 6.81 53.78 2.71
CA GLU A 120 6.08 52.55 2.51
C GLU A 120 6.85 51.73 1.48
N ARG A 121 7.74 50.87 1.98
CA ARG A 121 8.28 49.77 1.22
C ARG A 121 7.09 48.85 0.98
N THR A 122 6.46 49.01 -0.17
CA THR A 122 5.51 48.06 -0.74
C THR A 122 6.26 46.74 -0.93
N ARG A 123 6.44 45.97 0.15
CA ARG A 123 6.72 44.54 0.05
C ARG A 123 5.40 43.89 -0.33
N ARG A 124 5.08 43.97 -1.63
CA ARG A 124 4.32 42.93 -2.31
C ARG A 124 4.99 41.61 -1.89
N PRO A 125 4.29 40.67 -1.24
CA PRO A 125 4.83 39.33 -1.14
C PRO A 125 4.80 38.77 -2.56
N GLU A 126 5.91 38.93 -3.26
CA GLU A 126 6.31 38.19 -4.45
C GLU A 126 6.67 36.76 -4.02
N LYS A 127 5.72 36.11 -3.34
CA LYS A 127 5.76 34.72 -2.89
C LYS A 127 4.41 34.08 -3.19
N ALA A 128 3.94 34.28 -4.41
CA ALA A 128 2.74 33.64 -4.95
C ALA A 128 2.88 33.28 -6.43
N GLU A 129 4.10 33.26 -6.98
CA GLU A 129 4.34 32.92 -8.40
C GLU A 129 5.49 31.94 -8.60
N LYS A 130 5.68 31.06 -7.61
CA LYS A 130 6.09 29.68 -7.84
C LYS A 130 5.16 28.82 -7.00
N ALA A 131 3.94 28.61 -7.50
CA ALA A 131 3.36 27.28 -7.37
C ALA A 131 4.30 26.37 -8.15
N GLU A 132 5.38 25.97 -7.47
CA GLU A 132 6.33 24.98 -7.92
C GLU A 132 5.49 23.80 -8.38
N LYS A 133 5.56 23.50 -9.68
CA LYS A 133 4.84 22.40 -10.28
C LYS A 133 5.27 21.17 -9.49
N ALA A 134 4.43 20.73 -8.55
CA ALA A 134 4.77 19.62 -7.67
C ALA A 134 5.26 18.49 -8.56
N GLU A 135 6.55 18.16 -8.42
CA GLU A 135 7.13 17.07 -9.19
C GLU A 135 6.32 15.82 -8.88
N LYS A 136 5.87 15.13 -9.92
CA LYS A 136 5.10 13.91 -9.74
C LYS A 136 6.00 12.88 -9.06
N LEU A 137 5.52 12.30 -7.97
CA LEU A 137 6.24 11.29 -7.23
C LEU A 137 6.30 9.97 -8.02
N VAL A 138 5.24 9.66 -8.76
CA VAL A 138 5.10 8.46 -9.56
C VAL A 138 5.43 8.74 -11.02
N THR A 139 6.39 7.97 -11.53
CA THR A 139 6.76 7.92 -12.95
C THR A 139 6.33 6.60 -13.56
N VAL A 140 6.35 6.53 -14.90
CA VAL A 140 5.95 5.35 -15.67
C VAL A 140 7.10 4.96 -16.56
N GLU A 141 7.43 3.67 -16.59
CA GLU A 141 8.44 3.16 -17.52
C GLU A 141 7.95 3.29 -18.96
N ALA A 142 8.88 3.52 -19.89
CA ALA A 142 8.54 3.94 -21.25
C ALA A 142 7.79 2.87 -22.07
N ASP A 143 7.92 1.61 -21.70
CA ASP A 143 7.27 0.45 -22.32
C ASP A 143 5.87 0.16 -21.77
N VAL A 144 5.46 0.80 -20.68
CA VAL A 144 4.10 0.69 -20.14
C VAL A 144 3.13 1.49 -21.01
N THR A 145 2.52 0.83 -22.00
CA THR A 145 1.57 1.44 -22.94
C THR A 145 0.10 1.20 -22.58
N HIS A 146 -0.18 0.63 -21.41
CA HIS A 146 -1.52 0.20 -21.03
C HIS A 146 -2.51 1.40 -20.93
N PRO A 147 -3.72 1.33 -21.52
CA PRO A 147 -4.62 2.48 -21.60
C PRO A 147 -5.10 3.00 -20.24
N ARG A 148 -5.06 2.16 -19.21
CA ARG A 148 -5.42 2.52 -17.82
C ARG A 148 -4.24 3.05 -16.99
N ALA A 149 -3.03 3.12 -17.55
CA ALA A 149 -1.82 3.51 -16.82
C ALA A 149 -1.94 4.88 -16.14
N ALA A 150 -2.49 5.89 -16.83
CA ALA A 150 -2.65 7.22 -16.26
C ALA A 150 -3.55 7.24 -15.00
N ALA A 151 -4.59 6.39 -14.96
CA ALA A 151 -5.48 6.31 -13.81
C ALA A 151 -4.86 5.55 -12.65
N VAL A 152 -4.14 4.45 -12.93
CA VAL A 152 -3.36 3.71 -11.92
C VAL A 152 -2.27 4.60 -11.32
N VAL A 153 -1.57 5.39 -12.13
CA VAL A 153 -0.58 6.37 -11.65
C VAL A 153 -1.21 7.40 -10.73
N ALA A 154 -2.40 7.91 -11.03
CA ALA A 154 -3.08 8.86 -10.15
C ALA A 154 -3.48 8.23 -8.80
N MET A 155 -3.86 6.96 -8.81
CA MET A 155 -4.13 6.18 -7.60
C MET A 155 -2.84 6.01 -6.77
N LEU A 156 -1.75 5.55 -7.40
CA LEU A 156 -0.45 5.38 -6.73
C LEU A 156 0.09 6.72 -6.22
N GLU A 157 -0.07 7.81 -6.97
CA GLU A 157 0.30 9.15 -6.52
C GLU A 157 -0.46 9.51 -5.24
N THR A 158 -1.76 9.24 -5.19
CA THR A 158 -2.58 9.49 -3.99
C THR A 158 -2.05 8.70 -2.79
N TYR A 159 -1.74 7.43 -3.01
CA TYR A 159 -1.19 6.54 -2.00
C TYR A 159 0.17 7.02 -1.46
N PHE A 160 1.18 7.14 -2.32
CA PHE A 160 2.55 7.47 -1.89
C PHE A 160 2.66 8.91 -1.36
N THR A 161 1.89 9.85 -1.91
CA THR A 161 1.81 11.20 -1.31
C THR A 161 1.13 11.18 0.06
N GLY A 162 0.15 10.30 0.27
CA GLY A 162 -0.47 10.05 1.57
C GLY A 162 0.52 9.51 2.59
N ILE A 163 1.33 8.51 2.23
CA ILE A 163 2.39 7.97 3.10
C ILE A 163 3.40 9.05 3.48
N ASN A 164 3.90 9.80 2.51
CA ASN A 164 4.90 10.84 2.73
C ASN A 164 4.37 11.99 3.58
N ALA A 165 3.09 12.33 3.44
CA ALA A 165 2.42 13.38 4.20
C ALA A 165 1.84 12.90 5.55
N LYS A 166 1.89 11.58 5.84
CA LYS A 166 1.18 10.94 6.96
C LYS A 166 -0.32 11.22 6.96
N ASP A 167 -0.89 11.36 5.77
CA ASP A 167 -2.32 11.51 5.54
C ASP A 167 -2.94 10.13 5.27
N TYR A 168 -3.16 9.38 6.35
CA TYR A 168 -3.69 8.03 6.26
C TYR A 168 -5.15 7.96 5.81
N ALA A 169 -5.91 9.06 5.93
CA ALA A 169 -7.23 9.15 5.32
C ALA A 169 -7.14 9.20 3.79
N ARG A 170 -6.15 9.91 3.25
CA ARG A 170 -5.84 9.89 1.82
C ARG A 170 -5.36 8.52 1.36
N VAL A 171 -4.53 7.84 2.14
CA VAL A 171 -4.13 6.44 1.85
C VAL A 171 -5.36 5.53 1.80
N ALA A 172 -6.20 5.56 2.85
CA ALA A 172 -7.42 4.75 2.94
C ALA A 172 -8.37 4.97 1.76
N SER A 173 -8.41 6.18 1.18
CA SER A 173 -9.28 6.50 0.04
C SER A 173 -9.02 5.67 -1.22
N VAL A 174 -7.83 5.08 -1.35
CA VAL A 174 -7.40 4.25 -2.48
C VAL A 174 -7.15 2.79 -2.10
N LEU A 175 -7.54 2.39 -0.89
CA LEU A 175 -7.58 0.97 -0.50
C LEU A 175 -8.96 0.38 -0.84
N ASP A 176 -8.97 -0.91 -1.12
CA ASP A 176 -10.19 -1.67 -1.33
C ASP A 176 -10.70 -2.24 0.02
N PRO A 177 -11.96 -2.00 0.42
CA PRO A 177 -12.56 -2.60 1.62
C PRO A 177 -12.53 -4.14 1.66
N ASP A 178 -12.56 -4.80 0.50
CA ASP A 178 -12.46 -6.26 0.41
C ASP A 178 -10.99 -6.73 0.29
N GLY A 179 -10.04 -5.81 0.50
CA GLY A 179 -8.61 -6.04 0.35
C GLY A 179 -7.89 -6.62 1.57
N GLU A 180 -6.58 -6.79 1.42
CA GLU A 180 -5.67 -7.27 2.47
C GLU A 180 -5.53 -6.27 3.62
N LEU A 181 -5.62 -4.97 3.32
CA LEU A 181 -5.68 -3.88 4.29
C LEU A 181 -7.04 -3.20 4.15
N ASP A 182 -7.96 -3.53 5.04
CA ASP A 182 -9.31 -2.95 5.07
C ASP A 182 -9.27 -1.52 5.65
N PRO A 183 -9.57 -0.46 4.87
CA PRO A 183 -9.62 0.92 5.34
C PRO A 183 -10.71 1.18 6.40
N ASP A 184 -11.73 0.33 6.51
CA ASP A 184 -12.81 0.45 7.49
C ASP A 184 -12.51 -0.31 8.80
N ASP A 185 -11.45 -1.14 8.84
CA ASP A 185 -10.97 -1.79 10.06
C ASP A 185 -9.96 -0.89 10.80
N PRO A 186 -10.35 -0.28 11.94
CA PRO A 186 -9.47 0.64 12.66
C PRO A 186 -8.20 -0.05 13.22
N ASN A 187 -8.24 -1.35 13.50
CA ASN A 187 -7.07 -2.06 14.03
C ASN A 187 -6.04 -2.32 12.93
N GLN A 188 -6.48 -2.63 11.71
CA GLN A 188 -5.56 -2.79 10.58
C GLN A 188 -4.94 -1.45 10.20
N MET A 189 -5.76 -0.39 10.12
CA MET A 189 -5.27 0.95 9.82
C MET A 189 -4.34 1.51 10.90
N ALA A 190 -4.55 1.19 12.19
CA ALA A 190 -3.64 1.57 13.26
C ALA A 190 -2.26 0.90 13.11
N ARG A 191 -2.23 -0.42 12.86
CA ARG A 191 -0.97 -1.16 12.62
C ARG A 191 -0.23 -0.63 11.39
N PHE A 192 -0.99 -0.37 10.33
CA PHE A 192 -0.47 0.20 9.10
C PHE A 192 0.15 1.59 9.32
N THR A 193 -0.56 2.43 10.08
CA THR A 193 -0.10 3.77 10.46
C THR A 193 1.21 3.70 11.25
N ASP A 194 1.27 2.85 12.27
CA ASP A 194 2.46 2.69 13.10
C ASP A 194 3.65 2.20 12.26
N GLY A 195 3.44 1.16 11.45
CA GLY A 195 4.49 0.54 10.63
C GLY A 195 5.03 1.43 9.51
N THR A 196 4.32 2.51 9.16
CA THR A 196 4.74 3.46 8.11
C THR A 196 4.96 4.88 8.66
N ALA A 197 4.97 5.05 9.98
CA ALA A 197 4.99 6.36 10.64
C ALA A 197 6.22 7.20 10.27
N THR A 198 7.36 6.56 10.01
CA THR A 198 8.63 7.25 9.69
C THR A 198 9.03 7.15 8.21
N ALA A 199 8.31 6.33 7.42
CA ALA A 199 8.61 6.07 6.02
C ALA A 199 8.55 7.34 5.15
N LYS A 200 9.49 7.48 4.21
CA LYS A 200 9.47 8.46 3.14
C LYS A 200 9.82 7.78 1.84
N ASP A 201 8.83 7.70 0.97
CA ASP A 201 8.92 7.01 -0.30
C ASP A 201 9.35 7.97 -1.42
N SER A 202 10.21 7.48 -2.31
CA SER A 202 10.77 8.22 -3.43
C SER A 202 11.04 7.29 -4.61
N ALA A 203 11.37 7.89 -5.76
CA ALA A 203 11.71 7.16 -6.98
C ALA A 203 10.66 6.09 -7.36
N VAL A 204 9.38 6.44 -7.23
CA VAL A 204 8.29 5.51 -7.54
C VAL A 204 8.16 5.36 -9.06
N VAL A 205 8.21 4.13 -9.53
CA VAL A 205 8.11 3.78 -10.96
C VAL A 205 7.10 2.66 -11.15
N LEU A 206 6.08 2.90 -11.96
CA LEU A 206 5.23 1.86 -12.53
C LEU A 206 5.99 1.15 -13.66
N ARG A 207 6.33 -0.11 -13.45
CA ARG A 207 7.17 -0.96 -14.32
C ARG A 207 6.35 -1.81 -15.28
N ASP A 208 5.22 -2.33 -14.82
CA ASP A 208 4.29 -3.11 -15.64
C ASP A 208 2.84 -2.80 -15.25
N LEU A 209 1.93 -2.95 -16.22
CA LEU A 209 0.50 -2.92 -15.97
C LEU A 209 -0.22 -3.93 -16.87
N THR A 210 -0.79 -4.96 -16.24
CA THR A 210 -1.39 -6.11 -16.92
C THR A 210 -2.86 -6.29 -16.52
N ASP A 211 -3.70 -6.67 -17.49
CA ASP A 211 -5.09 -7.09 -17.26
C ASP A 211 -5.12 -8.49 -16.63
N LEU A 212 -5.69 -8.62 -15.43
CA LEU A 212 -5.86 -9.92 -14.75
C LEU A 212 -7.25 -10.54 -14.99
N GLY A 213 -8.15 -9.82 -15.66
CA GLY A 213 -9.54 -10.21 -15.85
C GLY A 213 -10.43 -9.89 -14.64
N ALA A 214 -11.74 -10.09 -14.78
CA ALA A 214 -12.74 -9.88 -13.72
C ALA A 214 -12.70 -8.48 -13.05
N GLY A 215 -12.31 -7.44 -13.78
CA GLY A 215 -12.20 -6.09 -13.23
C GLY A 215 -10.95 -5.87 -12.36
N LEU A 216 -9.93 -6.73 -12.50
CA LEU A 216 -8.65 -6.60 -11.81
C LEU A 216 -7.51 -6.18 -12.75
N LEU A 217 -6.55 -5.47 -12.19
CA LEU A 217 -5.27 -5.11 -12.80
C LEU A 217 -4.12 -5.61 -11.93
N GLY A 218 -3.03 -6.02 -12.55
CA GLY A 218 -1.74 -6.29 -11.90
C GLY A 218 -0.79 -5.14 -12.21
N ALA A 219 -0.21 -4.52 -11.20
CA ALA A 219 0.73 -3.42 -11.36
C ALA A 219 2.05 -3.74 -10.64
N ASP A 220 3.16 -3.78 -11.38
CA ASP A 220 4.49 -3.91 -10.79
C ASP A 220 5.08 -2.52 -10.54
N VAL A 221 5.44 -2.25 -9.30
CA VAL A 221 5.90 -0.95 -8.84
C VAL A 221 7.23 -1.10 -8.12
N THR A 222 8.19 -0.24 -8.43
CA THR A 222 9.43 -0.09 -7.65
C THR A 222 9.48 1.27 -6.98
N PHE A 223 9.99 1.34 -5.77
CA PHE A 223 10.24 2.59 -5.07
C PHE A 223 11.33 2.42 -4.01
N ARG A 224 11.86 3.53 -3.52
CA ARG A 224 12.79 3.57 -2.39
C ARG A 224 12.06 4.15 -1.18
N SER A 225 12.17 3.49 -0.04
CA SER A 225 11.67 4.00 1.24
C SER A 225 12.84 4.31 2.17
N GLU A 226 12.85 5.52 2.74
CA GLU A 226 13.72 5.92 3.84
C GLU A 226 12.93 5.93 5.14
N GLN A 227 13.44 5.31 6.20
CA GLN A 227 12.75 5.19 7.49
C GLN A 227 13.72 5.34 8.66
N GLU A 228 13.18 5.56 9.85
CA GLU A 228 13.98 5.58 11.07
C GLU A 228 14.47 4.17 11.44
N ARG A 229 15.55 4.11 12.22
CA ARG A 229 16.07 2.85 12.75
C ARG A 229 15.02 2.25 13.68
N GLY A 230 14.73 0.96 13.51
CA GLY A 230 13.69 0.23 14.22
C GLY A 230 12.47 -0.04 13.35
N ASP A 231 12.28 0.74 12.29
CA ASP A 231 11.15 0.61 11.36
C ASP A 231 11.54 -0.06 10.05
N GLY A 232 12.75 -0.62 9.97
CA GLY A 232 13.23 -1.46 8.86
C GLY A 232 12.32 -2.68 8.60
N PRO A 233 12.47 -3.37 7.45
CA PRO A 233 11.79 -4.64 7.22
C PRO A 233 12.15 -5.69 8.29
N ASP A 234 11.30 -6.70 8.45
CA ASP A 234 11.53 -7.79 9.39
C ASP A 234 12.90 -8.46 9.19
N GLY A 235 13.59 -8.71 10.30
CA GLY A 235 14.96 -9.21 10.31
C GLY A 235 16.02 -8.19 9.87
N ARG A 236 15.61 -6.97 9.48
CA ARG A 236 16.48 -5.86 9.07
C ARG A 236 16.04 -4.52 9.68
N LEU A 237 15.57 -4.53 10.94
CA LEU A 237 15.03 -3.35 11.62
C LEU A 237 16.01 -2.15 11.67
N ASP A 238 17.32 -2.38 11.62
CA ASP A 238 18.32 -1.30 11.60
C ASP A 238 18.49 -0.61 10.22
N GLU A 239 17.83 -1.14 9.18
CA GLU A 239 17.85 -0.60 7.83
C GLU A 239 17.04 0.69 7.73
N THR A 240 17.71 1.79 7.38
CA THR A 240 17.08 3.12 7.22
C THR A 240 16.76 3.44 5.76
N CYS A 241 17.09 2.55 4.82
CA CYS A 241 16.84 2.71 3.39
C CYS A 241 16.59 1.34 2.76
N THR A 242 15.42 1.18 2.15
CA THR A 242 14.97 -0.06 1.51
C THR A 242 14.53 0.23 0.07
N ASP A 243 15.07 -0.52 -0.88
CA ASP A 243 14.56 -0.57 -2.26
C ASP A 243 13.50 -1.67 -2.37
N TRP A 244 12.27 -1.27 -2.71
CA TRP A 244 11.11 -2.14 -2.80
C TRP A 244 10.74 -2.46 -4.25
N ARG A 245 10.26 -3.68 -4.46
CA ARG A 245 9.48 -4.10 -5.63
C ARG A 245 8.20 -4.74 -5.14
N VAL A 246 7.06 -4.18 -5.55
CA VAL A 246 5.74 -4.62 -5.13
C VAL A 246 4.88 -4.92 -6.35
N SER A 247 4.24 -6.08 -6.35
CA SER A 247 3.22 -6.47 -7.32
C SER A 247 1.85 -6.26 -6.70
N TYR A 248 1.16 -5.20 -7.09
CA TYR A 248 -0.18 -4.89 -6.62
C TYR A 248 -1.24 -5.58 -7.45
N THR A 249 -2.26 -6.14 -6.79
CA THR A 249 -3.56 -6.39 -7.44
C THR A 249 -4.48 -5.21 -7.16
N ILE A 250 -5.05 -4.64 -8.21
CA ILE A 250 -5.88 -3.43 -8.17
C ILE A 250 -7.28 -3.77 -8.65
N SER A 251 -8.30 -3.46 -7.85
CA SER A 251 -9.69 -3.51 -8.29
C SER A 251 -10.01 -2.29 -9.15
N THR A 252 -10.93 -2.46 -10.11
CA THR A 252 -11.32 -1.39 -11.04
C THR A 252 -12.82 -1.09 -11.03
N ASP A 253 -13.57 -1.77 -10.16
CA ASP A 253 -15.00 -1.47 -9.94
C ASP A 253 -15.15 -0.32 -8.94
N GLY A 254 -15.99 0.66 -9.27
CA GLY A 254 -16.18 1.86 -8.45
C GLY A 254 -14.95 2.78 -8.30
N GLY A 255 -13.81 2.46 -8.94
CA GLY A 255 -12.56 3.21 -8.86
C GLY A 255 -11.33 2.29 -9.01
N TYR A 256 -10.12 2.86 -9.00
CA TYR A 256 -8.90 2.07 -8.89
C TYR A 256 -8.48 2.00 -7.43
N ARG A 257 -8.48 0.80 -6.83
CA ARG A 257 -8.13 0.60 -5.42
C ARG A 257 -7.17 -0.56 -5.24
N ILE A 258 -6.25 -0.44 -4.29
CA ILE A 258 -5.30 -1.51 -3.95
C ILE A 258 -6.06 -2.58 -3.19
N LEU A 259 -6.14 -3.77 -3.78
CA LEU A 259 -6.76 -4.94 -3.16
C LEU A 259 -5.74 -5.71 -2.31
N ARG A 260 -4.51 -5.87 -2.78
CA ARG A 260 -3.42 -6.57 -2.09
C ARG A 260 -2.08 -6.26 -2.73
N GLY A 261 -0.99 -6.51 -2.02
CA GLY A 261 0.37 -6.29 -2.52
C GLY A 261 1.34 -7.37 -2.05
N GLU A 262 2.09 -7.94 -2.99
CA GLU A 262 3.18 -8.85 -2.68
C GLU A 262 4.51 -8.11 -2.87
N ALA A 263 5.37 -8.10 -1.85
CA ALA A 263 6.57 -7.28 -1.85
C ALA A 263 7.85 -8.12 -1.79
N THR A 264 8.90 -7.60 -2.42
CA THR A 264 10.29 -8.00 -2.19
C THR A 264 11.12 -6.75 -1.93
N SER A 265 12.20 -6.90 -1.18
CA SER A 265 13.04 -5.77 -0.78
C SER A 265 14.53 -6.10 -0.82
N ALA A 266 15.32 -5.07 -1.06
CA ALA A 266 16.77 -5.08 -0.97
C ALA A 266 17.26 -3.83 -0.24
N LYS A 267 18.44 -3.93 0.37
CA LYS A 267 19.13 -2.75 0.88
C LYS A 267 19.51 -1.82 -0.27
N CYS A 268 19.45 -0.52 0.01
CA CYS A 268 20.29 0.46 -0.66
C CYS A 268 21.78 0.17 -0.33
#